data_AF-F8F623-F1
#
_entry.id   AF-F8F623-F1
#
_cell.length_a   1.000
_cell.length_b   1.000
_cell.length_c   1.000
_cell.angle_alpha   90.00
_cell.angle_beta   90.00
_cell.angle_gamma   90.00
#
_symmetry.space_group_name_H-M   'P 1'
#
loop_
_entity.id
_entity.type
_entity.pdbx_description
1 polymer ?
#
loop_
_entity_poly.entity_id
_entity_poly.type
_entity_poly.pdbx_seq_one_letter_code
_entity_poly.pdbx_strand_id
1 'polypeptide(L)'
;MGTGQQFPTGVVEESFIENIIRFNKGKVATFYFTYQGNDQWNARVYRGRIETAGRDHIIISDPDSLPSSPKGKRHLLLMANLDWIEFDEEVIYPLPEQPKVPLMTSV
;
A
#
# COMPACT_ATOMS: atom_id res chain seq x y z
N MET A 1 28.82 30.89 -6.11
CA MET A 1 28.69 29.42 -6.00
C MET A 1 27.87 29.14 -4.75
N GLY A 2 26.57 28.88 -4.92
CA GLY A 2 25.64 28.68 -3.80
C GLY A 2 25.64 27.21 -3.39
N THR A 3 25.92 26.95 -2.12
CA THR A 3 25.86 25.63 -1.50
C THR A 3 24.40 25.16 -1.48
N GLY A 4 24.08 24.17 -2.32
CA GLY A 4 22.82 23.46 -2.26
C GLY A 4 22.70 22.78 -0.89
N GLN A 5 21.78 23.27 -0.08
CA GLN A 5 21.43 22.68 1.20
C GLN A 5 20.84 21.29 0.90
N GLN A 6 21.64 20.26 1.08
CA GLN A 6 21.21 18.88 0.97
C GLN A 6 20.31 18.61 2.18
N PHE A 7 19.00 18.74 1.97
CA PHE A 7 18.02 18.32 2.96
C PHE A 7 18.35 16.87 3.33
N PRO A 8 18.41 16.50 4.62
CA PRO A 8 18.42 15.09 4.96
C PRO A 8 17.20 14.51 4.26
N THR A 9 17.39 13.53 3.37
CA THR A 9 16.30 12.72 2.84
C THR A 9 15.66 12.09 4.06
N GLY A 10 14.64 12.77 4.58
CA GLY A 10 13.97 12.41 5.82
C GLY A 10 13.57 10.96 5.70
N VAL A 11 13.84 10.20 6.74
CA VAL A 11 13.33 8.84 6.93
C VAL A 11 11.86 8.87 6.51
N VAL A 12 11.58 8.36 5.30
CA VAL A 12 10.26 8.46 4.69
C VAL A 12 9.36 7.64 5.59
N GLU A 13 8.25 8.22 6.09
CA GLU A 13 7.37 7.51 7.01
C GLU A 13 6.91 6.20 6.36
N GLU A 14 7.42 5.08 6.86
CA GLU A 14 7.08 3.74 6.36
C GLU A 14 5.65 3.35 6.77
N SER A 15 5.07 4.05 7.74
CA SER A 15 3.75 3.83 8.32
C SER A 15 2.56 4.37 7.49
N PHE A 16 2.78 4.94 6.30
CA PHE A 16 1.67 5.35 5.43
C PHE A 16 0.89 4.15 4.90
N ILE A 17 -0.43 4.30 4.71
CA ILE A 17 -1.30 3.21 4.25
C ILE A 17 -0.86 2.66 2.89
N GLU A 18 -0.43 3.50 1.94
CA GLU A 18 0.09 3.03 0.65
C GLU A 18 1.35 2.18 0.81
N ASN A 19 2.20 2.48 1.80
CA ASN A 19 3.41 1.74 2.05
C ASN A 19 3.06 0.40 2.68
N ILE A 20 2.20 0.37 3.71
CA ILE A 20 1.69 -0.87 4.30
C ILE A 20 1.11 -1.78 3.22
N ILE A 21 0.28 -1.25 2.31
CA ILE A 21 -0.28 -2.06 1.21
C ILE A 21 0.81 -2.56 0.26
N ARG A 22 1.80 -1.73 -0.11
CA ARG A 22 2.94 -2.17 -0.94
C ARG A 22 3.74 -3.30 -0.31
N PHE A 23 4.00 -3.24 1.00
CA PHE A 23 4.68 -4.30 1.74
C PHE A 23 3.89 -5.62 1.77
N ASN A 24 2.59 -5.57 1.50
CA ASN A 24 1.71 -6.74 1.44
C ASN A 24 1.35 -7.15 -0.01
N LYS A 25 2.13 -6.73 -1.02
CA LYS A 25 1.98 -7.18 -2.40
C LYS A 25 1.94 -8.71 -2.49
N GLY A 26 0.99 -9.22 -3.27
CA GLY A 26 0.80 -10.65 -3.50
C GLY A 26 -0.14 -11.32 -2.50
N LYS A 27 -0.44 -10.70 -1.36
CA LYS A 27 -1.46 -11.22 -0.43
C LYS A 27 -2.86 -10.97 -0.96
N VAL A 28 -3.78 -11.84 -0.55
CA VAL A 28 -5.21 -11.67 -0.80
C VAL A 28 -5.84 -10.93 0.36
N ALA A 29 -6.67 -9.94 0.03
CA ALA A 29 -7.36 -9.11 1.01
C ALA A 29 -8.77 -8.75 0.51
N THR A 30 -9.63 -8.42 1.46
CA THR A 30 -10.97 -7.87 1.24
C THR A 30 -10.96 -6.38 1.59
N PHE A 31 -11.45 -5.57 0.68
CA PHE A 31 -11.44 -4.11 0.78
C PHE A 31 -12.87 -3.59 0.80
N TYR A 32 -13.14 -2.73 1.77
CA TYR A 32 -14.47 -2.16 2.02
C TYR A 32 -14.50 -0.71 1.59
N PHE A 33 -15.46 -0.37 0.73
CA PHE A 33 -15.53 0.94 0.07
C PHE A 33 -16.90 1.58 0.25
N THR A 34 -16.89 2.88 0.49
CA THR A 34 -18.08 3.73 0.49
C THR A 34 -17.97 4.81 -0.59
N TYR A 35 -18.96 4.89 -1.48
CA TYR A 35 -19.03 5.88 -2.57
C TYR A 35 -20.11 6.92 -2.26
N GLN A 36 -19.69 8.01 -1.62
CA GLN A 36 -20.59 9.10 -1.21
C GLN A 36 -21.33 9.69 -2.42
N GLY A 37 -22.64 9.91 -2.27
CA GLY A 37 -23.50 10.47 -3.33
C GLY A 37 -23.82 9.53 -4.48
N ASN A 38 -23.51 8.24 -4.37
CA ASN A 38 -23.86 7.23 -5.37
C ASN A 38 -25.00 6.33 -4.89
N ASP A 39 -26.23 6.60 -5.31
CA ASP A 39 -27.41 5.88 -4.83
C ASP A 39 -27.51 4.43 -5.32
N GLN A 40 -26.76 4.05 -6.36
CA GLN A 40 -26.80 2.70 -6.93
C GLN A 40 -25.71 1.79 -6.35
N TRP A 41 -24.55 2.35 -6.01
CA TRP A 41 -23.38 1.61 -5.54
C TRP A 41 -22.71 2.31 -4.35
N ASN A 42 -23.51 2.75 -3.39
CA ASN A 42 -23.06 3.48 -2.20
C ASN A 42 -22.06 2.70 -1.35
N ALA A 43 -22.12 1.37 -1.34
CA ALA A 43 -21.14 0.51 -0.68
C ALA A 43 -20.72 -0.64 -1.61
N ARG A 44 -19.42 -0.97 -1.61
CA ARG A 44 -18.87 -2.10 -2.35
C ARG A 44 -17.85 -2.84 -1.53
N VAL A 45 -17.79 -4.15 -1.74
CA VAL A 45 -16.75 -5.02 -1.20
C VAL A 45 -16.00 -5.62 -2.38
N TYR A 46 -14.67 -5.48 -2.36
CA TYR A 46 -13.78 -6.06 -3.34
C TYR A 46 -12.88 -7.07 -2.66
N ARG A 47 -12.74 -8.27 -3.22
CA ARG A 47 -11.74 -9.23 -2.77
C ARG A 47 -10.75 -9.48 -3.90
N GLY A 48 -9.46 -9.40 -3.60
CA GLY A 48 -8.44 -9.60 -4.61
C GLY A 48 -7.03 -9.64 -4.08
N ARG A 49 -6.12 -10.02 -4.97
CA ARG A 49 -4.69 -10.06 -4.71
C ARG A 49 -4.08 -8.69 -4.94
N ILE A 50 -3.31 -8.18 -3.97
CA ILE A 50 -2.64 -6.87 -4.08
C ILE A 50 -1.56 -6.93 -5.15
N GLU A 51 -1.67 -6.13 -6.21
CA GLU A 51 -0.62 -6.01 -7.23
C GLU A 51 0.30 -4.82 -6.94
N THR A 52 -0.28 -3.67 -6.59
CA THR A 52 0.44 -2.45 -6.23
C THR A 52 -0.50 -1.44 -5.54
N ALA A 53 0.09 -0.43 -4.89
CA ALA A 53 -0.63 0.74 -4.38
C ALA A 53 0.13 2.02 -4.70
N GLY A 54 -0.60 3.03 -5.16
CA GLY A 54 -0.16 4.41 -5.28
C GLY A 54 -0.59 5.23 -4.07
N ARG A 55 -0.35 6.54 -4.13
CA ARG A 55 -0.81 7.49 -3.10
C ARG A 55 -2.34 7.60 -3.05
N ASP A 56 -3.01 7.41 -4.17
CA ASP A 56 -4.45 7.65 -4.36
C ASP A 56 -5.21 6.43 -4.85
N HIS A 57 -4.53 5.30 -5.09
CA HIS A 57 -5.14 4.12 -5.69
C HIS A 57 -4.52 2.81 -5.24
N ILE A 58 -5.29 1.74 -5.42
CA ILE A 58 -4.90 0.35 -5.20
C ILE A 58 -5.24 -0.42 -6.47
N ILE A 59 -4.34 -1.29 -6.94
CA ILE A 59 -4.63 -2.26 -8.00
C ILE A 59 -4.68 -3.65 -7.39
N ILE A 60 -5.82 -4.32 -7.58
CA ILE A 60 -5.99 -5.73 -7.23
C ILE A 60 -6.38 -6.55 -8.44
N SER A 61 -5.95 -7.81 -8.46
CA SER A 61 -6.41 -8.81 -9.42
C SER A 61 -7.31 -9.84 -8.77
N ASP A 62 -8.04 -10.58 -9.60
CA ASP A 62 -8.80 -11.76 -9.19
C ASP A 62 -7.90 -12.68 -8.33
N PRO A 63 -8.33 -13.07 -7.11
CA PRO A 63 -7.50 -13.83 -6.19
C PRO A 63 -7.03 -15.17 -6.76
N ASP A 64 -7.80 -15.76 -7.66
CA ASP A 64 -7.51 -17.07 -8.28
C ASP A 64 -6.63 -16.95 -9.54
N SER A 65 -6.34 -15.72 -9.98
CA SER A 65 -5.45 -15.49 -11.11
C SER A 65 -3.98 -15.74 -10.72
N LEU A 66 -3.26 -16.44 -11.59
CA LEU A 66 -1.80 -16.59 -11.46
C LEU A 66 -1.13 -15.21 -11.63
N PRO A 67 -0.12 -14.86 -10.83
CA PRO A 67 0.53 -13.54 -10.86
C PRO A 67 1.09 -13.13 -12.23
N SER A 68 1.45 -14.10 -13.07
CA SER A 68 1.98 -13.91 -14.42
C SER A 68 0.95 -14.02 -15.53
N SER A 69 -0.32 -14.31 -15.21
CA SER A 69 -1.37 -14.47 -16.20
C SER A 69 -1.82 -13.09 -16.73
N PRO A 70 -1.75 -12.85 -18.06
CA PRO A 70 -2.35 -11.66 -18.64
C PRO A 70 -3.89 -11.70 -18.58
N LYS A 71 -4.48 -12.89 -18.34
CA LYS A 71 -5.93 -13.08 -18.23
C LYS A 71 -6.39 -12.87 -16.80
N GLY A 72 -7.33 -11.95 -16.61
CA GLY A 72 -7.98 -11.67 -15.32
C GLY A 72 -8.45 -10.22 -15.24
N LYS A 73 -9.55 -9.99 -14.52
CA LYS A 73 -10.00 -8.62 -14.22
C LYS A 73 -9.04 -7.99 -13.21
N ARG A 74 -8.69 -6.73 -13.44
CA ARG A 74 -7.97 -5.89 -12.49
C ARG A 74 -8.88 -4.76 -12.09
N HIS A 75 -8.96 -4.52 -10.79
CA HIS A 75 -9.69 -3.39 -10.25
C HIS A 75 -8.67 -2.32 -9.87
N LEU A 76 -8.79 -1.16 -10.52
CA LEU A 76 -8.16 0.08 -10.07
C LEU A 76 -9.16 0.76 -9.12
N LEU A 77 -8.80 0.85 -7.86
CA LEU A 77 -9.66 1.33 -6.78
C LEU A 77 -9.09 2.63 -6.21
N LEU A 78 -9.94 3.66 -6.05
CA LEU A 78 -9.52 4.95 -5.50
C LEU A 78 -9.48 4.90 -3.97
N MET A 79 -8.31 5.15 -3.40
CA MET A 79 -8.08 5.06 -1.96
C MET A 79 -8.91 6.08 -1.15
N ALA A 80 -9.36 7.16 -1.78
CA ALA A 80 -10.29 8.13 -1.18
C ALA A 80 -11.65 7.53 -0.75
N ASN A 81 -12.04 6.40 -1.34
CA ASN A 81 -13.30 5.70 -1.01
C ASN A 81 -13.06 4.47 -0.12
N LEU A 82 -11.82 4.19 0.28
CA LEU A 82 -11.48 3.03 1.09
C LEU A 82 -11.79 3.31 2.56
N ASP A 83 -12.61 2.46 3.16
CA ASP A 83 -12.91 2.54 4.59
C ASP A 83 -11.90 1.72 5.41
N TRP A 84 -11.68 0.45 5.06
CA TRP A 84 -10.73 -0.44 5.72
C TRP A 84 -10.41 -1.69 4.88
N ILE A 85 -9.39 -2.45 5.32
CA ILE A 85 -8.89 -3.65 4.65
C ILE A 85 -8.83 -4.81 5.65
N GLU A 86 -9.32 -5.97 5.24
CA GLU A 86 -9.17 -7.26 5.93
C GLU A 86 -8.19 -8.14 5.15
N PHE A 87 -7.16 -8.66 5.81
CA PHE A 87 -6.18 -9.55 5.19
C PHE A 87 -6.47 -11.00 5.58
N ASP A 88 -6.37 -11.92 4.60
CA ASP A 88 -6.52 -13.36 4.84
C ASP A 88 -5.30 -13.97 5.57
N GLU A 89 -4.21 -13.20 5.68
CA GLU A 89 -2.93 -13.58 6.28
C GLU A 89 -2.43 -12.47 7.22
N GLU A 90 -1.43 -12.76 8.08
CA GLU A 90 -0.84 -11.77 8.99
C GLU A 90 -0.30 -10.56 8.22
N VAL A 91 -0.59 -9.34 8.68
CA VAL A 91 -0.20 -8.10 8.00
C VAL A 91 1.30 -7.84 8.19
N ILE A 92 2.02 -7.58 7.10
CA ILE A 92 3.39 -7.08 7.18
C ILE A 92 3.33 -5.57 7.43
N TYR A 93 3.77 -5.15 8.61
CA TYR A 93 3.89 -3.75 8.97
C TYR A 93 5.37 -3.34 8.96
N PRO A 94 5.79 -2.40 8.08
CA PRO A 94 7.17 -1.94 8.07
C PRO A 94 7.45 -1.10 9.32
N LEU A 95 8.44 -1.49 10.09
CA LEU A 95 8.93 -0.70 11.22
C LEU A 95 10.03 0.23 10.72
N PRO A 96 9.99 1.53 11.07
CA PRO A 96 11.03 2.45 10.65
C PRO A 96 12.40 1.91 11.01
N GLU A 97 13.32 1.88 10.05
CA GLU A 97 14.70 1.51 10.33
C GLU A 97 15.23 2.37 11.47
N GLN A 98 15.57 1.74 12.60
CA GLN A 98 16.25 2.40 13.70
C GLN A 98 17.50 3.06 13.11
N PRO A 99 17.75 4.36 13.35
CA PRO A 99 18.95 4.99 12.82
C PRO A 99 20.15 4.21 13.34
N LYS A 100 20.92 3.62 12.41
CA LYS A 100 22.17 2.93 12.76
C LYS A 100 23.07 3.96 13.41
N VAL A 101 23.20 3.90 14.74
CA VAL A 101 24.16 4.72 15.48
C VAL A 101 25.53 4.35 14.91
N PRO A 102 26.28 5.31 14.32
CA PRO A 102 27.61 5.02 13.83
C PRO A 102 28.42 4.49 15.01
N LEU A 103 28.98 3.29 14.87
CA LEU A 103 29.95 2.78 15.84
C LEU A 103 31.09 3.79 15.86
N MET A 104 31.19 4.58 16.93
CA MET A 104 32.36 5.40 17.16
C MET A 104 33.51 4.44 17.42
N THR A 105 34.35 4.23 16.41
CA THR A 105 35.64 3.58 16.58
C THR A 105 36.44 4.49 17.51
N SER A 106 36.53 4.11 18.79
CA SER A 106 37.48 4.73 19.71
C SER A 106 38.88 4.59 19.10
N VAL A 107 39.52 5.73 18.89
CA VAL A 107 40.94 5.85 18.53
C VAL A 107 41.77 5.82 19.80
#